data_AF-A0A3D1S0S1-F1
#
_entry.id   AF-A0A3D1S0S1-F1
#
_cell.length_a   1.000
_cell.length_b   1.000
_cell.length_c   1.000
_cell.angle_alpha   90.00
_cell.angle_beta   90.00
_cell.angle_gamma   90.00
#
_symmetry.space_group_name_H-M   'P 1'
#
loop_
_entity.id
_entity.type
_entity.pdbx_description
1 polymer ?
#
loop_
_entity_poly.entity_id
_entity_poly.type
_entity_poly.pdbx_seq_one_letter_code
_entity_poly.pdbx_strand_id
1 'polypeptide(L)'
;ALVISLGGLAISWFVGWKLPGLEYNNQKVEAAFRKDLVLGEDDKTNHAHPEALRGFFSNIRYNYQRLYLHYGYFDAWSTSYDQFMIIFPYLVMGPGLFTGLITLGVMVQVSNAFSRVHGGFALFLHNWTTITELRSIWKRLHEFEDNLDRYAIPEPV
;
A
#
# COMPACT_ATOMS: atom_id res chain seq x y z
N ALA A 1 -3.09 25.04 -1.93
CA ALA A 1 -2.19 23.99 -1.41
C ALA A 1 -2.94 23.04 -0.47
N LEU A 2 -3.30 23.45 0.75
CA LEU A 2 -3.91 22.54 1.74
C LEU A 2 -5.12 21.75 1.24
N VAL A 3 -6.13 22.43 0.67
CA VAL A 3 -7.36 21.74 0.20
C VAL A 3 -7.06 20.70 -0.88
N ILE A 4 -6.20 21.04 -1.85
CA ILE A 4 -5.89 20.14 -2.96
C ILE A 4 -4.97 18.99 -2.51
N SER A 5 -4.02 19.26 -1.61
CA SER A 5 -3.14 18.23 -1.04
C SER A 5 -3.90 17.27 -0.12
N LEU A 6 -4.82 17.77 0.72
CA LEU A 6 -5.69 16.95 1.56
C LEU A 6 -6.70 16.15 0.72
N GLY A 7 -7.29 16.77 -0.30
CA GLY A 7 -8.21 16.09 -1.22
C GLY A 7 -7.51 14.98 -1.99
N GLY A 8 -6.30 15.24 -2.48
CA GLY A 8 -5.46 14.24 -3.13
C GLY A 8 -5.08 13.08 -2.21
N LEU A 9 -4.69 13.38 -0.97
CA LEU A 9 -4.44 12.37 0.05
C LEU A 9 -5.68 11.49 0.29
N ALA A 10 -6.86 12.09 0.44
CA ALA A 10 -8.10 11.36 0.68
C ALA A 10 -8.49 10.44 -0.49
N ILE A 11 -8.31 10.90 -1.73
CA ILE A 11 -8.54 10.08 -2.92
C ILE A 11 -7.55 8.92 -2.96
N SER A 12 -6.27 9.19 -2.74
CA SER A 12 -5.24 8.15 -2.72
C SER A 12 -5.45 7.13 -1.61
N TRP A 13 -5.91 7.56 -0.43
CA TRP A 13 -6.32 6.67 0.66
C TRP A 13 -7.45 5.74 0.21
N PHE A 14 -8.45 6.26 -0.50
CA PHE A 14 -9.57 5.47 -1.02
C PHE A 14 -9.11 4.46 -2.09
N VAL A 15 -8.23 4.87 -3.01
CA VAL A 15 -7.65 3.99 -4.05
C VAL A 15 -6.80 2.89 -3.41
N GLY A 16 -6.04 3.22 -2.37
CA GLY A 16 -5.12 2.30 -1.68
C GLY A 16 -5.75 1.39 -0.63
N TRP A 17 -7.03 1.56 -0.28
CA TRP A 17 -7.67 0.86 0.84
C TRP A 17 -7.66 -0.68 0.72
N LYS A 18 -7.67 -1.22 -0.50
CA LYS A 18 -7.70 -2.67 -0.74
C LYS A 18 -6.33 -3.37 -0.63
N LEU A 19 -5.23 -2.64 -0.74
CA LEU A 19 -3.86 -3.20 -0.75
C LEU A 19 -3.54 -4.06 0.50
N PRO A 20 -3.78 -3.61 1.75
CA PRO A 20 -3.44 -4.42 2.93
C PRO A 20 -4.13 -5.79 2.96
N GLY A 21 -5.37 -5.88 2.47
CA GLY A 21 -6.09 -7.15 2.42
C GLY A 21 -5.52 -8.12 1.39
N LEU A 22 -5.05 -7.62 0.25
CA LEU A 22 -4.39 -8.46 -0.76
C LEU A 22 -3.00 -8.91 -0.28
N GLU A 23 -2.24 -8.03 0.35
CA GLU A 23 -0.91 -8.34 0.92
C GLU A 23 -1.01 -9.46 1.96
N TYR A 24 -1.97 -9.36 2.89
CA TYR A 24 -2.24 -10.39 3.89
C TYR A 24 -2.57 -11.75 3.25
N ASN A 25 -3.45 -11.76 2.23
CA ASN A 25 -3.81 -13.00 1.53
C ASN A 25 -2.60 -13.62 0.81
N ASN A 26 -1.74 -12.79 0.22
CA ASN A 26 -0.52 -13.25 -0.43
C ASN A 26 0.43 -13.92 0.57
N GLN A 27 0.70 -13.26 1.72
CA GLN A 27 1.52 -13.82 2.79
C GLN A 27 0.95 -15.13 3.34
N LYS A 28 -0.38 -15.23 3.50
CA LYS A 28 -1.04 -16.44 3.99
C LYS A 28 -0.88 -17.61 3.01
N VAL A 29 -1.07 -17.38 1.72
CA VAL A 29 -0.93 -18.42 0.68
C VAL A 29 0.53 -18.85 0.54
N GLU A 30 1.48 -17.91 0.60
CA GLU A 30 2.91 -18.21 0.58
C GLU A 30 3.34 -19.01 1.82
N ALA A 31 2.86 -18.65 3.00
CA ALA A 31 3.17 -19.38 4.24
C ALA A 31 2.62 -20.81 4.22
N ALA A 32 1.40 -21.02 3.69
CA ALA A 32 0.84 -22.36 3.52
C ALA A 32 1.71 -23.22 2.58
N PHE A 33 2.16 -22.65 1.47
CA PHE A 33 3.06 -23.34 0.54
C PHE A 33 4.42 -23.67 1.15
N ARG A 34 5.05 -22.72 1.86
CA ARG A 34 6.32 -22.96 2.57
C ARG A 34 6.18 -24.05 3.63
N LYS A 35 5.06 -24.09 4.36
CA LYS A 35 4.78 -25.15 5.34
C LYS A 35 4.67 -26.52 4.68
N ASP A 36 3.96 -26.61 3.55
CA ASP A 36 3.79 -27.86 2.80
C ASP A 36 5.13 -28.39 2.26
N LEU A 37 6.01 -27.50 1.80
CA LEU A 37 7.37 -27.84 1.38
C LEU A 37 8.21 -28.43 2.51
N VAL A 38 8.15 -27.85 3.72
CA VAL A 38 8.87 -28.37 4.89
C VAL A 38 8.33 -29.74 5.30
N LEU A 39 7.00 -29.93 5.30
CA LEU A 39 6.40 -31.24 5.57
C LEU A 39 6.77 -32.30 4.53
N GLY A 40 6.90 -31.91 3.26
CA GLY A 40 7.37 -32.77 2.18
C GLY A 40 8.88 -33.09 2.24
N GLU A 41 9.68 -32.25 2.89
CA GLU A 41 11.09 -32.54 3.20
C GLU A 41 11.19 -33.65 4.27
N ASP A 42 10.39 -33.53 5.35
CA ASP A 42 10.38 -34.45 6.48
C ASP A 42 9.71 -35.82 6.16
N ASP A 43 8.61 -35.85 5.40
CA ASP A 43 7.94 -37.09 4.97
C ASP A 43 7.53 -37.06 3.50
N LYS A 44 8.43 -37.57 2.65
CA LYS A 44 8.26 -37.67 1.19
C LYS A 44 7.12 -38.61 0.76
N THR A 45 6.70 -39.52 1.62
CA THR A 45 5.74 -40.59 1.27
C THR A 45 4.30 -40.14 1.42
N ASN A 46 4.01 -39.33 2.45
CA ASN A 46 2.65 -38.83 2.73
C ASN A 46 2.41 -37.37 2.32
N HIS A 47 3.45 -36.54 2.18
CA HIS A 47 3.30 -35.10 1.95
C HIS A 47 3.84 -34.60 0.59
N ALA A 48 4.75 -35.31 -0.06
CA ALA A 48 5.31 -34.88 -1.35
C ALA A 48 4.42 -35.26 -2.56
N HIS A 49 3.15 -34.87 -2.54
CA HIS A 49 2.24 -35.09 -3.67
C HIS A 49 2.36 -33.98 -4.74
N PRO A 50 2.82 -34.29 -5.97
CA PRO A 50 3.05 -33.28 -7.02
C PRO A 50 1.79 -32.52 -7.45
N GLU A 51 0.61 -33.12 -7.30
CA GLU A 51 -0.67 -32.54 -7.66
C GLU A 51 -1.09 -31.41 -6.70
N ALA A 52 -0.86 -31.59 -5.39
CA ALA A 52 -1.11 -30.56 -4.38
C ALA A 52 -0.21 -29.34 -4.57
N LEU A 53 1.08 -29.58 -4.86
CA LEU A 53 2.08 -28.56 -5.18
C LEU A 53 1.70 -27.70 -6.39
N ARG A 54 1.17 -28.31 -7.46
CA ARG A 54 0.66 -27.55 -8.63
C ARG A 54 -0.55 -26.69 -8.27
N GLY A 55 -1.46 -27.20 -7.44
CA GLY A 55 -2.61 -26.46 -6.94
C GLY A 55 -2.21 -25.22 -6.12
N PHE A 56 -1.29 -25.40 -5.16
CA PHE A 56 -0.76 -24.30 -4.37
C PHE A 56 -0.03 -23.25 -5.22
N PHE A 57 0.81 -23.69 -6.17
CA PHE A 57 1.53 -22.78 -7.06
C PHE A 57 0.59 -21.95 -7.95
N SER A 58 -0.49 -22.55 -8.46
CA SER A 58 -1.52 -21.84 -9.23
C SER A 58 -2.22 -20.77 -8.38
N ASN A 59 -2.56 -21.11 -7.12
CA ASN A 59 -3.19 -20.19 -6.18
C ASN A 59 -2.26 -19.03 -5.76
N ILE A 60 -0.97 -19.30 -5.59
CA ILE A 60 0.04 -18.26 -5.37
C ILE A 60 0.07 -17.32 -6.58
N ARG A 61 0.25 -17.87 -7.78
CA ARG A 61 0.37 -17.09 -9.01
C ARG A 61 -0.84 -16.17 -9.22
N TYR A 62 -2.05 -16.66 -9.02
CA TYR A 62 -3.26 -15.85 -9.19
C TYR A 62 -3.34 -14.71 -8.18
N ASN A 63 -3.05 -14.97 -6.90
CA ASN A 63 -3.04 -13.92 -5.87
C ASN A 63 -1.93 -12.90 -6.11
N TYR A 64 -0.72 -13.35 -6.44
CA TYR A 64 0.42 -12.48 -6.68
C TYR A 64 0.18 -11.56 -7.89
N GLN A 65 -0.41 -12.09 -8.96
CA GLN A 65 -0.73 -11.30 -10.15
C GLN A 65 -1.82 -10.27 -9.88
N ARG A 66 -2.82 -10.60 -9.04
CA ARG A 66 -3.85 -9.66 -8.60
C ARG A 66 -3.29 -8.55 -7.72
N LEU A 67 -2.39 -8.90 -6.79
CA LEU A 67 -1.66 -7.97 -5.94
C LEU A 67 -0.81 -7.01 -6.77
N TYR A 68 -0.02 -7.55 -7.71
CA TYR A 68 0.84 -6.77 -8.60
C TYR A 68 0.04 -5.76 -9.43
N LEU A 69 -1.11 -6.16 -9.99
CA LEU A 69 -1.97 -5.24 -10.73
C LEU A 69 -2.48 -4.09 -9.84
N HIS A 70 -2.90 -4.36 -8.60
CA HIS A 70 -3.37 -3.31 -7.70
C HIS A 70 -2.25 -2.34 -7.31
N TYR A 71 -1.03 -2.84 -7.06
CA TYR A 71 0.13 -1.97 -6.88
C TYR A 71 0.42 -1.13 -8.12
N GLY A 72 0.37 -1.73 -9.32
CA GLY A 72 0.60 -1.01 -10.57
C GLY A 72 -0.39 0.14 -10.80
N TYR A 73 -1.69 -0.08 -10.57
CA TYR A 73 -2.69 0.99 -10.71
C TYR A 73 -2.51 2.08 -9.63
N PHE A 74 -2.19 1.70 -8.39
CA PHE A 74 -1.93 2.66 -7.32
C PHE A 74 -0.69 3.52 -7.62
N ASP A 75 0.39 2.90 -8.09
CA ASP A 75 1.62 3.60 -8.45
C ASP A 75 1.42 4.55 -9.64
N ALA A 76 0.68 4.10 -10.66
CA ALA A 76 0.28 4.96 -11.78
C ALA A 76 -0.57 6.16 -11.33
N TRP A 77 -1.51 5.96 -10.41
CA TRP A 77 -2.29 7.03 -9.80
C TRP A 77 -1.41 8.00 -9.01
N SER A 78 -0.57 7.49 -8.10
CA SER A 78 0.30 8.30 -7.25
C SER A 78 1.25 9.15 -8.09
N THR A 79 1.88 8.55 -9.10
CA THR A 79 2.78 9.26 -10.02
C THR A 79 2.02 10.33 -10.81
N SER A 80 0.84 10.01 -11.34
CA SER A 80 0.03 10.98 -12.09
C SER A 80 -0.40 12.16 -11.22
N TYR A 81 -0.76 11.87 -9.96
CA TYR A 81 -1.12 12.88 -8.97
C TYR A 81 0.06 13.83 -8.67
N ASP A 82 1.27 13.30 -8.46
CA ASP A 82 2.45 14.12 -8.24
C ASP A 82 2.78 15.01 -9.44
N GLN A 83 2.70 14.47 -10.66
CA GLN A 83 2.93 15.25 -11.88
C GLN A 83 1.90 16.37 -12.05
N PHE A 84 0.64 16.11 -11.72
CA PHE A 84 -0.40 17.13 -11.73
C PHE A 84 -0.11 18.25 -10.72
N MET A 85 0.36 17.90 -9.51
CA MET A 85 0.65 18.87 -8.45
C MET A 85 1.82 19.81 -8.78
N ILE A 86 2.76 19.38 -9.63
CA ILE A 86 3.84 20.24 -10.12
C ILE A 86 3.29 21.37 -11.02
N ILE A 87 2.31 21.09 -11.87
CA ILE A 87 1.79 22.03 -12.88
C ILE A 87 0.66 22.89 -12.31
N PHE A 88 -0.07 22.39 -11.33
CA PHE A 88 -1.25 23.03 -10.76
C PHE A 88 -1.06 24.51 -10.34
N PRO A 89 0.02 24.92 -9.64
CA PRO A 89 0.21 26.31 -9.25
C PRO A 89 0.29 27.25 -10.46
N TYR A 90 0.95 26.81 -11.53
CA TYR A 90 1.11 27.60 -12.74
C TYR A 90 -0.20 27.74 -13.50
N LEU A 91 -1.03 26.70 -13.52
CA LEU A 91 -2.36 26.73 -14.14
C LEU A 91 -3.27 27.76 -13.45
N VAL A 92 -3.28 27.77 -12.12
CA VAL A 92 -4.12 28.69 -11.33
C VAL A 92 -3.61 30.13 -11.41
N MET A 93 -2.30 30.33 -11.37
CA MET A 93 -1.69 31.67 -11.33
C MET A 93 -1.44 32.28 -12.71
N GLY A 94 -1.42 31.47 -13.77
CA GLY A 94 -1.15 31.89 -15.14
C GLY A 94 -1.95 33.11 -15.59
N PRO A 95 -3.29 33.16 -15.39
CA PRO A 95 -4.08 34.34 -15.75
C PRO A 95 -3.62 35.63 -15.04
N GLY A 96 -3.20 35.52 -13.78
CA GLY A 96 -2.66 36.67 -13.01
C GLY A 96 -1.35 37.20 -13.59
N LEU A 97 -0.52 36.34 -14.16
CA LEU A 97 0.72 36.75 -14.83
C LEU A 97 0.42 37.51 -16.12
N PHE A 98 -0.46 36.97 -16.97
CA PHE A 98 -0.79 37.58 -18.26
C PHE A 98 -1.60 38.88 -18.13
N THR A 99 -2.34 39.05 -17.04
CA THR A 99 -3.06 40.30 -16.72
C THR A 99 -2.16 41.34 -16.04
N GLY A 100 -0.91 41.00 -15.70
CA GLY A 100 0.01 41.88 -14.99
C GLY A 100 -0.29 42.06 -13.50
N LEU A 101 -1.25 41.30 -12.95
CA LEU A 101 -1.61 41.35 -11.53
C LEU A 101 -0.48 40.84 -10.63
N ILE A 102 0.27 39.84 -11.10
CA ILE A 102 1.42 39.27 -10.40
C ILE A 102 2.63 39.20 -11.32
N THR A 103 3.82 39.22 -10.72
CA THR A 103 5.07 39.03 -11.46
C THR A 103 5.46 37.56 -11.54
N LEU A 104 6.35 37.22 -12.48
CA LEU A 104 6.93 35.89 -12.61
C LEU A 104 7.62 35.45 -11.30
N GLY A 105 8.31 36.37 -10.62
CA GLY A 105 8.99 36.09 -9.35
C GLY A 105 8.02 35.65 -8.25
N VAL A 106 6.86 36.33 -8.13
CA VAL A 106 5.81 35.95 -7.17
C VAL A 106 5.25 34.56 -7.50
N MET A 107 5.01 34.27 -8.78
CA MET A 107 4.54 32.95 -9.21
C MET A 107 5.51 31.82 -8.85
N VAL A 108 6.81 32.02 -9.08
CA VAL A 108 7.85 31.04 -8.70
C VAL A 108 7.90 30.85 -7.18
N GLN A 109 7.79 31.93 -6.39
CA GLN A 109 7.79 31.83 -4.92
C GLN A 109 6.58 31.04 -4.39
N VAL A 110 5.39 31.33 -4.91
CA VAL A 110 4.17 30.60 -4.51
C VAL A 110 4.23 29.15 -4.94
N SER A 111 4.75 28.85 -6.14
CA SER A 111 4.97 27.48 -6.62
C SER A 111 5.93 26.70 -5.70
N ASN A 112 7.05 27.31 -5.31
CA ASN A 112 8.00 26.69 -4.38
C ASN A 112 7.37 26.43 -3.00
N ALA A 113 6.59 27.38 -2.48
CA ALA A 113 5.87 27.21 -1.21
C ALA A 113 4.82 26.09 -1.33
N PHE A 114 4.08 26.03 -2.44
CA PHE A 114 3.13 24.98 -2.74
C PHE A 114 3.79 23.60 -2.74
N SER A 115 4.92 23.45 -3.45
CA SER A 115 5.66 22.19 -3.52
C SER A 115 6.16 21.72 -2.14
N ARG A 116 6.56 22.64 -1.26
CA ARG A 116 6.93 22.29 0.13
C ARG A 116 5.75 21.72 0.92
N VAL A 117 4.56 22.33 0.79
CA VAL A 117 3.35 21.84 1.46
C VAL A 117 2.93 20.50 0.86
N HIS A 118 2.85 20.40 -0.47
CA HIS A 118 2.52 19.17 -1.19
C HIS A 118 3.44 18.03 -0.80
N GLY A 119 4.76 18.25 -0.81
CA GLY A 119 5.76 17.22 -0.44
C GLY A 119 5.55 16.66 0.96
N GLY A 120 5.15 17.49 1.94
CA GLY A 120 4.82 17.02 3.29
C GLY A 120 3.64 16.05 3.33
N PHE A 121 2.61 16.27 2.51
CA PHE A 121 1.47 15.37 2.40
C PHE A 121 1.76 14.15 1.52
N ALA A 122 2.53 14.33 0.44
CA ALA A 122 2.93 13.27 -0.48
C ALA A 122 3.76 12.17 0.23
N LEU A 123 4.50 12.53 1.29
CA LEU A 123 5.24 11.58 2.13
C LEU A 123 4.35 10.46 2.67
N PHE A 124 3.12 10.74 3.11
CA PHE A 124 2.18 9.72 3.58
C PHE A 124 1.72 8.80 2.45
N LEU A 125 1.59 9.38 1.27
CA LEU A 125 1.14 8.73 0.05
C LEU A 125 2.20 7.76 -0.49
N HIS A 126 3.47 8.19 -0.52
CA HIS A 126 4.60 7.35 -0.92
C HIS A 126 4.90 6.25 0.10
N ASN A 127 4.70 6.51 1.39
CA ASN A 127 4.85 5.51 2.45
C ASN A 127 3.58 4.71 2.72
N TRP A 128 2.59 4.76 1.82
CA TRP A 128 1.31 4.08 2.00
C TRP A 128 1.50 2.58 2.23
N THR A 129 2.30 1.93 1.40
CA THR A 129 2.60 0.50 1.50
C THR A 129 3.17 0.15 2.88
N THR A 130 4.16 0.91 3.34
CA THR A 130 4.77 0.73 4.66
C THR A 130 3.74 0.86 5.79
N ILE A 131 2.86 1.86 5.73
CA ILE A 131 1.79 2.05 6.72
C ILE A 131 0.84 0.84 6.71
N THR A 132 0.48 0.35 5.53
CA THR A 132 -0.43 -0.80 5.39
C THR A 132 0.21 -2.10 5.88
N GLU A 133 1.51 -2.28 5.66
CA GLU A 133 2.28 -3.41 6.16
C GLU A 133 2.36 -3.40 7.69
N LEU A 134 2.70 -2.26 8.30
CA LEU A 134 2.69 -2.09 9.75
C LEU A 134 1.33 -2.42 10.36
N ARG A 135 0.25 -1.96 9.72
CA ARG A 135 -1.13 -2.28 10.15
C ARG A 135 -1.43 -3.78 10.05
N SER A 136 -0.95 -4.45 9.02
CA SER A 136 -1.09 -5.90 8.84
C SER A 136 -0.37 -6.67 9.94
N ILE A 137 0.87 -6.29 10.25
CA ILE A 137 1.67 -6.89 11.33
C ILE A 137 0.95 -6.70 12.67
N TRP A 138 0.50 -5.50 12.98
CA TRP A 138 -0.24 -5.20 14.21
C TRP A 138 -1.47 -6.11 14.36
N LYS A 139 -2.28 -6.25 13.31
CA LYS A 139 -3.46 -7.12 13.33
C LYS A 139 -3.10 -8.59 13.57
N ARG A 140 -2.04 -9.08 12.92
CA ARG A 140 -1.57 -10.47 13.08
C ARG A 140 -1.06 -10.75 14.49
N LEU A 141 -0.35 -9.80 15.09
CA LEU A 141 0.14 -9.92 16.46
C LEU A 141 -1.02 -9.93 17.46
N HIS A 142 -2.01 -9.07 17.25
CA HIS A 142 -3.20 -9.03 18.10
C HIS A 142 -4.05 -10.31 17.98
N GLU A 143 -4.24 -10.82 16.76
CA GLU A 143 -4.87 -12.14 16.56
C GLU A 143 -4.08 -13.24 17.28
N PHE A 144 -2.75 -13.17 17.34
CA PHE A 144 -1.93 -14.13 18.06
C PHE A 144 -2.11 -14.03 19.59
N GLU A 145 -2.10 -12.82 20.15
CA GLU A 145 -2.39 -12.55 21.57
C GLU A 145 -3.77 -13.06 21.97
N ASP A 146 -4.81 -12.73 21.19
CA ASP A 146 -6.18 -13.20 21.43
C ASP A 146 -6.28 -14.73 21.45
N ASN A 147 -5.52 -15.41 20.59
CA ASN A 147 -5.47 -16.88 20.56
C ASN A 147 -4.74 -17.44 21.79
N LEU A 148 -3.67 -16.81 22.27
CA LEU A 148 -2.98 -17.25 23.49
C LEU A 148 -3.93 -17.21 24.69
N ASP A 149 -4.67 -16.13 24.87
CA ASP A 149 -5.63 -15.99 25.97
C ASP A 149 -6.79 -16.99 25.85
N ARG A 150 -7.29 -17.22 24.63
CA ARG A 150 -8.40 -18.15 24.38
C ARG A 150 -8.05 -19.61 24.65
N TYR A 151 -6.81 -20.01 24.40
CA TYR A 151 -6.33 -21.38 24.60
C TYR A 151 -5.45 -21.53 25.84
N ALA A 152 -5.39 -20.50 26.69
CA ALA A 152 -4.75 -20.59 28.00
C ALA A 152 -5.44 -21.69 28.81
N ILE A 153 -4.73 -22.79 29.05
CA ILE A 153 -5.20 -23.87 29.92
C ILE A 153 -5.23 -23.30 31.34
N PRO A 154 -6.38 -23.28 32.04
CA PRO A 154 -6.41 -22.84 33.43
C PRO A 154 -5.46 -23.74 34.24
N GLU A 155 -4.56 -23.13 35.02
CA GLU A 155 -3.74 -23.92 35.94
C GLU A 155 -4.64 -24.67 36.92
N PRO A 156 -4.37 -25.97 37.20
CA PRO A 156 -5.13 -26.72 38.18
C PRO A 156 -4.91 -26.08 39.56
N VAL A 157 -5.99 -25.50 40.10
CA VAL A 157 -6.08 -24.98 41.48
C VAL A 157 -6.08 -26.10 42.51
#